data_AF-A0A7C2MEA7-F1
#
_entry.id   AF-A0A7C2MEA7-F1
#
_cell.length_a   1.000
_cell.length_b   1.000
_cell.length_c   1.000
_cell.angle_alpha   90.00
_cell.angle_beta   90.00
_cell.angle_gamma   90.00
#
_symmetry.space_group_name_H-M   'P 1'
#
loop_
_entity.id
_entity.type
_entity.pdbx_description
1 polymer ?
#
loop_
_entity_poly.entity_id
_entity_poly.type
_entity_poly.pdbx_seq_one_letter_code
_entity_poly.pdbx_strand_id
1 'polypeptide(L)'
;MPQMKLKSNWPMFVVVLIILWVGRVGVSEARQSDFPYLQSGDHPPQKSTRGVLVLAHGGDEYWNDQVLKLVASLENRYLMDVAFGMADKQNMQEAIGRLVQRGAKEIVAVSLFVSSYGSVHYANEYLLGMRPTPPADYALLLQHHHGQSPAPSGTPADHASHHHHTELPRPIALPVPVKLTPALDDDPLVADILLDRARAISRQPTEEAVIMVAHGPVSDEDNEKWLTNMRRLASLVQQKSAFNDIDV
;
A
#
# COMPACT_ATOMS: atom_id res chain seq x y z
N MET A 1 -20.71 9.46 11.89
CA MET A 1 -19.77 8.73 12.76
C MET A 1 -20.54 7.67 13.54
N PRO A 2 -20.43 6.38 13.21
CA PRO A 2 -20.98 5.35 14.09
C PRO A 2 -20.15 5.35 15.38
N GLN A 3 -20.81 5.50 16.52
CA GLN A 3 -20.12 5.39 17.81
C GLN A 3 -19.70 3.94 18.04
N MET A 4 -18.41 3.74 18.28
CA MET A 4 -17.84 2.48 18.73
C MET A 4 -18.48 2.14 20.09
N LYS A 5 -19.39 1.15 20.10
CA LYS A 5 -19.94 0.61 21.35
C LYS A 5 -18.91 -0.34 21.93
N LEU A 6 -18.08 0.17 22.83
CA LEU A 6 -17.21 -0.65 23.67
C LEU A 6 -18.08 -1.73 24.36
N LYS A 7 -17.80 -3.01 24.07
CA LYS A 7 -18.50 -4.13 24.72
C LYS A 7 -18.10 -4.13 26.20
N SER A 8 -19.07 -4.35 27.10
CA SER A 8 -18.89 -4.18 28.55
C SER A 8 -17.97 -5.22 29.22
N ASN A 9 -17.36 -6.11 28.44
CA ASN A 9 -16.58 -7.26 28.87
C ASN A 9 -15.14 -7.27 28.35
N TRP A 10 -14.61 -6.13 27.88
CA TRP A 10 -13.21 -6.03 27.50
C TRP A 10 -12.26 -6.05 28.71
N PRO A 11 -11.11 -6.75 28.62
CA PRO A 11 -10.09 -6.73 29.65
C PRO A 11 -9.44 -5.34 29.78
N MET A 12 -8.74 -5.10 30.90
CA MET A 12 -8.11 -3.80 31.21
C MET A 12 -6.98 -3.38 30.25
N PHE A 13 -6.55 -4.25 29.32
CA PHE A 13 -5.45 -3.99 28.39
C PHE A 13 -5.88 -4.13 26.94
N VAL A 14 -5.75 -3.02 26.18
CA VAL A 14 -6.13 -2.91 24.77
C VAL A 14 -4.87 -2.71 23.94
N VAL A 15 -4.64 -3.61 22.99
CA VAL A 15 -3.59 -3.46 21.97
C VAL A 15 -4.22 -2.82 20.74
N VAL A 16 -3.94 -1.54 20.52
CA VAL A 16 -4.38 -0.84 19.31
C VAL A 16 -3.34 -1.04 18.23
N LEU A 17 -3.67 -1.86 17.23
CA LEU A 17 -2.87 -2.01 16.04
C LEU A 17 -3.43 -1.05 15.00
N ILE A 18 -2.85 0.14 14.98
CA ILE A 18 -3.20 1.10 13.95
C ILE A 18 -2.53 0.64 12.66
N ILE A 19 -3.33 0.32 11.64
CA ILE A 19 -2.92 0.25 10.24
C ILE A 19 -2.68 1.69 9.73
N LEU A 20 -1.80 2.40 10.44
CA LEU A 20 -1.14 3.58 9.97
C LEU A 20 0.32 3.18 9.86
N TRP A 21 0.85 3.27 8.65
CA TRP A 21 2.26 3.56 8.41
C TRP A 21 3.25 2.69 9.21
N VAL A 22 3.74 1.61 8.59
CA VAL A 22 4.77 0.74 9.17
C VAL A 22 6.11 1.49 9.20
N GLY A 23 6.31 2.32 10.22
CA GLY A 23 7.47 3.19 10.34
C GLY A 23 7.92 3.43 11.77
N ARG A 24 7.75 2.48 12.71
CA ARG A 24 8.53 2.46 13.96
C ARG A 24 8.29 1.24 14.86
N VAL A 25 8.53 0.03 14.36
CA VAL A 25 8.81 -1.10 15.26
C VAL A 25 9.89 -1.95 14.63
N GLY A 26 11.02 -2.09 15.32
CA GLY A 26 12.12 -2.97 14.91
C GLY A 26 11.58 -4.36 14.68
N VAL A 27 11.45 -4.75 13.41
CA VAL A 27 11.21 -6.13 13.02
C VAL A 27 12.52 -6.84 13.32
N SER A 28 12.53 -7.77 14.28
CA SER A 28 13.59 -8.79 14.29
C SER A 28 13.62 -9.41 12.91
N GLU A 29 14.78 -9.44 12.26
CA GLU A 29 14.99 -9.90 10.88
C GLU A 29 14.17 -11.16 10.58
N ALA A 30 12.99 -10.97 9.96
CA ALA A 30 12.17 -12.07 9.50
C ALA A 30 12.99 -12.82 8.45
N ARG A 31 13.26 -14.11 8.69
CA ARG A 31 14.05 -14.92 7.79
C ARG A 31 13.17 -15.40 6.65
N GLN A 32 13.75 -15.58 5.47
CA GLN A 32 13.02 -16.12 4.31
C GLN A 32 12.35 -17.48 4.60
N SER A 33 12.85 -18.23 5.59
CA SER A 33 12.27 -19.47 6.12
C SER A 33 10.89 -19.28 6.77
N ASP A 34 10.57 -18.08 7.21
CA ASP A 34 9.37 -17.77 7.98
C ASP A 34 8.14 -17.59 7.06
N PHE A 35 8.36 -17.56 5.74
CA PHE A 35 7.33 -17.45 4.71
C PHE A 35 7.35 -18.68 3.79
N PRO A 36 6.61 -19.76 4.12
CA PRO A 36 6.66 -21.04 3.40
C PRO A 36 6.22 -20.94 1.92
N TYR A 37 5.47 -19.89 1.55
CA TYR A 37 5.07 -19.62 0.17
C TYR A 37 6.23 -19.12 -0.71
N LEU A 38 7.34 -18.65 -0.11
CA LEU A 38 8.56 -18.33 -0.85
C LEU A 38 9.37 -19.58 -1.23
N GLN A 39 8.96 -20.76 -0.77
CA GLN A 39 9.66 -22.03 -1.02
C GLN A 39 9.19 -22.78 -2.27
N SER A 40 8.15 -22.33 -2.98
CA SER A 40 7.74 -22.96 -4.24
C SER A 40 8.73 -22.62 -5.35
N GLY A 41 9.56 -23.61 -5.69
CA GLY A 41 10.63 -23.56 -6.69
C GLY A 41 10.17 -23.49 -8.15
N ASP A 42 9.18 -22.66 -8.46
CA ASP A 42 8.93 -22.24 -9.84
C ASP A 42 9.98 -21.19 -10.21
N HIS A 43 11.15 -21.67 -10.63
CA HIS A 43 12.13 -20.84 -11.30
C HIS A 43 11.47 -20.27 -12.56
N PRO A 44 11.36 -18.94 -12.74
CA PRO A 44 11.01 -18.42 -14.05
C PRO A 44 12.12 -18.86 -15.03
N PRO A 45 11.77 -19.49 -16.16
CA PRO A 45 12.75 -19.77 -17.19
C PRO A 45 13.28 -18.43 -17.73
N GLN A 46 14.57 -18.38 -18.05
CA GLN A 46 15.22 -17.44 -18.98
C GLN A 46 14.67 -16.00 -18.98
N LYS A 47 15.35 -15.06 -18.29
CA LYS A 47 15.06 -13.59 -18.23
C LYS A 47 13.75 -13.22 -18.91
N SER A 48 12.64 -13.42 -18.19
CA SER A 48 11.32 -13.19 -18.76
C SER A 48 11.26 -11.77 -19.31
N THR A 49 10.70 -11.60 -20.50
CA THR A 49 10.46 -10.28 -21.09
C THR A 49 9.39 -9.49 -20.33
N ARG A 50 8.90 -9.99 -19.20
CA ARG A 50 7.94 -9.34 -18.32
C ARG A 50 8.66 -8.50 -17.26
N GLY A 51 8.34 -7.22 -17.20
CA GLY A 51 8.74 -6.32 -16.13
C GLY A 51 7.77 -6.39 -14.95
N VAL A 52 8.27 -6.11 -13.75
CA VAL A 52 7.45 -5.90 -12.54
C VAL A 52 7.64 -4.46 -12.09
N LEU A 53 6.54 -3.71 -12.03
CA LEU A 53 6.54 -2.34 -11.53
C LEU A 53 5.92 -2.33 -10.13
N VAL A 54 6.68 -2.03 -9.10
CA VAL A 54 6.14 -1.87 -7.75
C VAL A 54 5.58 -0.45 -7.62
N LEU A 55 4.28 -0.33 -7.40
CA LEU A 55 3.63 0.94 -7.08
C LEU A 55 3.57 1.06 -5.56
N ALA A 56 4.30 2.02 -5.00
CA ALA A 56 4.36 2.23 -3.55
C ALA A 56 4.05 3.68 -3.21
N HIS A 57 3.44 3.93 -2.05
CA HIS A 57 3.04 5.29 -1.64
C HIS A 57 4.21 6.29 -1.63
N GLY A 58 5.41 5.84 -1.26
CA GLY A 58 6.51 6.75 -0.88
C GLY A 58 6.28 7.35 0.52
N GLY A 59 7.34 7.78 1.18
CA GLY A 59 7.30 8.30 2.54
C GLY A 59 8.64 8.88 2.95
N ASP A 60 9.00 8.72 4.22
CA ASP A 60 10.34 9.10 4.69
C ASP A 60 11.45 8.22 4.08
N GLU A 61 12.69 8.62 4.31
CA GLU A 61 13.86 7.91 3.79
C GLU A 61 13.90 6.45 4.25
N TYR A 62 13.53 6.18 5.50
CA TYR A 62 13.54 4.83 6.05
C TYR A 62 12.54 3.93 5.32
N TRP A 63 11.30 4.38 5.16
CA TRP A 63 10.27 3.64 4.43
C TRP A 63 10.66 3.38 2.98
N ASN A 64 11.14 4.41 2.28
CA ASN A 64 11.53 4.27 0.87
C ASN A 64 12.70 3.29 0.71
N ASP A 65 13.68 3.33 1.61
CA ASP A 65 14.81 2.39 1.63
C ASP A 65 14.37 0.93 1.84
N GLN A 66 13.35 0.67 2.68
CA GLN A 66 12.81 -0.70 2.84
C GLN A 66 12.21 -1.24 1.53
N VAL A 67 11.47 -0.40 0.79
CA VAL A 67 10.89 -0.79 -0.51
C VAL A 67 12.00 -1.05 -1.54
N LEU A 68 13.01 -0.18 -1.60
CA LEU A 68 14.14 -0.34 -2.51
C LEU A 68 14.96 -1.61 -2.19
N LYS A 69 15.20 -1.90 -0.91
CA LYS A 69 15.87 -3.14 -0.47
C LYS A 69 15.10 -4.39 -0.86
N LEU A 70 13.77 -4.38 -0.71
CA LEU A 70 12.91 -5.49 -1.17
C LEU A 70 13.11 -5.73 -2.68
N VAL A 71 13.02 -4.67 -3.49
CA VAL A 71 13.21 -4.79 -4.94
C VAL A 71 14.61 -5.30 -5.27
N ALA A 72 15.65 -4.72 -4.69
CA ALA A 72 17.04 -5.15 -4.87
C ALA A 72 17.25 -6.64 -4.57
N SER A 73 16.60 -7.17 -3.54
CA SER A 73 16.69 -8.59 -3.16
C SER A 73 16.13 -9.56 -4.22
N LEU A 74 15.29 -9.06 -5.13
CA LEU A 74 14.58 -9.83 -6.15
C LEU A 74 15.09 -9.58 -7.59
N GLU A 75 16.02 -8.65 -7.79
CA GLU A 75 16.53 -8.25 -9.11
C GLU A 75 17.20 -9.40 -9.89
N ASN A 76 17.76 -10.39 -9.18
CA ASN A 76 18.33 -11.58 -9.81
C ASN A 76 17.27 -12.51 -10.43
N ARG A 77 15.99 -12.34 -10.06
CA ARG A 77 14.87 -13.20 -10.49
C ARG A 77 13.93 -12.47 -11.45
N TYR A 78 13.73 -11.17 -11.26
CA TYR A 78 12.75 -10.39 -12.02
C TYR A 78 13.35 -9.07 -12.51
N LEU A 79 12.88 -8.60 -13.68
CA LEU A 79 13.17 -7.25 -14.15
C LEU A 79 12.25 -6.27 -13.43
N MET A 80 12.76 -5.58 -12.41
CA MET A 80 11.93 -4.77 -11.50
C MET A 80 12.28 -3.28 -11.52
N ASP A 81 11.30 -2.44 -11.24
CA ASP A 81 11.46 -1.01 -10.97
C ASP A 81 10.37 -0.56 -9.97
N VAL A 82 10.54 0.64 -9.40
CA VAL A 82 9.61 1.20 -8.42
C VAL A 82 9.09 2.55 -8.92
N ALA A 83 7.80 2.78 -8.78
CA ALA A 83 7.20 4.10 -8.85
C ALA A 83 6.67 4.47 -7.48
N PHE A 84 7.29 5.47 -6.86
CA PHE A 84 6.81 6.05 -5.62
C PHE A 84 5.76 7.12 -5.87
N GLY A 85 4.77 7.17 -4.99
CA GLY A 85 3.64 8.09 -5.00
C GLY A 85 2.29 7.36 -5.00
N MET A 86 1.31 7.93 -4.31
CA MET A 86 -0.13 7.82 -4.60
C MET A 86 -0.51 8.24 -6.03
N ALA A 87 -0.17 7.43 -7.03
CA ALA A 87 -0.48 7.66 -8.44
C ALA A 87 0.18 8.92 -9.05
N ASP A 88 1.49 9.11 -8.79
CA ASP A 88 2.26 10.13 -9.49
C ASP A 88 2.53 9.70 -10.95
N LYS A 89 1.98 10.46 -11.90
CA LYS A 89 2.10 10.15 -13.34
C LYS A 89 3.55 10.14 -13.81
N GLN A 90 4.36 11.12 -13.38
CA GLN A 90 5.72 11.26 -13.89
C GLN A 90 6.58 10.09 -13.43
N ASN A 91 6.57 9.79 -12.13
CA ASN A 91 7.32 8.68 -11.56
C ASN A 91 6.91 7.34 -12.18
N MET A 92 5.62 7.12 -12.38
CA MET A 92 5.10 5.91 -13.02
C MET A 92 5.58 5.80 -14.47
N GLN A 93 5.50 6.88 -15.25
CA GLN A 93 5.91 6.88 -16.65
C GLN A 93 7.43 6.66 -16.80
N GLU A 94 8.24 7.28 -15.93
CA GLU A 94 9.69 7.09 -15.92
C GLU A 94 10.07 5.64 -15.55
N ALA A 95 9.44 5.05 -14.54
CA ALA A 95 9.69 3.67 -14.15
C ALA A 95 9.28 2.66 -15.25
N ILE A 96 8.14 2.89 -15.91
CA ILE A 96 7.72 2.12 -17.10
C ILE A 96 8.77 2.25 -18.21
N GLY A 97 9.25 3.47 -18.48
CA GLY A 97 10.28 3.73 -19.49
C GLY A 97 11.58 2.97 -19.21
N ARG A 98 12.05 2.96 -17.96
CA ARG A 98 13.25 2.22 -17.54
C ARG A 98 13.08 0.70 -17.68
N LEU A 99 11.90 0.16 -17.38
CA LEU A 99 11.60 -1.26 -17.61
C LEU A 99 11.66 -1.61 -19.10
N VAL A 100 11.04 -0.79 -19.96
CA VAL A 100 11.03 -0.99 -21.41
C VAL A 100 12.42 -0.86 -22.02
N GLN A 101 13.21 0.13 -21.60
CA GLN A 101 14.60 0.30 -22.03
C GLN A 101 15.47 -0.91 -21.68
N ARG A 102 15.18 -1.56 -20.54
CA ARG A 102 15.84 -2.79 -20.09
C ARG A 102 15.26 -4.07 -20.74
N GLY A 103 14.30 -3.93 -21.66
CA GLY A 103 13.81 -5.01 -22.51
C GLY A 103 12.43 -5.57 -22.14
N ALA A 104 11.70 -4.95 -21.21
CA ALA A 104 10.33 -5.36 -20.91
C ALA A 104 9.42 -5.22 -22.15
N LYS A 105 8.64 -6.26 -22.44
CA LYS A 105 7.64 -6.35 -23.51
C LYS A 105 6.21 -6.35 -22.98
N GLU A 106 6.04 -6.57 -21.69
CA GLU A 106 4.82 -6.42 -20.90
C GLU A 106 5.21 -6.09 -19.46
N ILE A 107 4.32 -5.46 -18.70
CA ILE A 107 4.57 -5.10 -17.30
C ILE A 107 3.41 -5.57 -16.42
N VAL A 108 3.74 -6.14 -15.25
CA VAL A 108 2.80 -6.32 -14.15
C VAL A 108 3.09 -5.26 -13.10
N ALA A 109 2.17 -4.32 -12.95
CA ALA A 109 2.18 -3.33 -11.88
C ALA A 109 1.61 -3.96 -10.60
N VAL A 110 2.46 -4.10 -9.58
CA VAL A 110 2.10 -4.66 -8.28
C VAL A 110 1.77 -3.51 -7.34
N SER A 111 0.54 -3.50 -6.84
CA SER A 111 0.03 -2.45 -5.95
C SER A 111 0.46 -2.72 -4.50
N LEU A 112 1.54 -2.09 -4.04
CA LEU A 112 1.98 -2.11 -2.64
C LEU A 112 1.19 -1.08 -1.81
N PHE A 113 -0.12 -1.31 -1.73
CA PHE A 113 -1.07 -0.52 -0.95
C PHE A 113 -1.94 -1.45 -0.11
N VAL A 114 -2.54 -0.91 0.96
CA VAL A 114 -3.37 -1.71 1.88
C VAL A 114 -4.67 -2.19 1.22
N SER A 115 -5.27 -1.39 0.34
CA SER A 115 -6.59 -1.71 -0.22
C SER A 115 -6.74 -1.22 -1.67
N SER A 116 -7.50 -2.00 -2.44
CA SER A 116 -7.92 -1.68 -3.81
C SER A 116 -9.10 -0.69 -3.83
N TYR A 117 -9.79 -0.53 -2.70
CA TYR A 117 -10.95 0.35 -2.59
C TYR A 117 -10.52 1.72 -2.07
N GLY A 118 -10.21 2.61 -3.00
CA GLY A 118 -9.83 3.96 -2.65
C GLY A 118 -9.15 4.68 -3.79
N SER A 119 -9.08 5.99 -3.61
CA SER A 119 -8.77 6.96 -4.63
C SER A 119 -7.37 6.76 -5.22
N VAL A 120 -6.42 6.31 -4.42
CA VAL A 120 -5.05 6.02 -4.89
C VAL A 120 -5.04 4.86 -5.88
N HIS A 121 -5.72 3.76 -5.54
CA HIS A 121 -5.80 2.60 -6.43
C HIS A 121 -6.59 2.94 -7.69
N TYR A 122 -7.70 3.66 -7.56
CA TYR A 122 -8.51 4.13 -8.70
C TYR A 122 -7.76 5.11 -9.60
N ALA A 123 -6.88 5.95 -9.05
CA ALA A 123 -6.02 6.83 -9.82
C ALA A 123 -4.94 6.04 -10.58
N ASN A 124 -4.38 4.97 -9.98
CA ASN A 124 -3.48 4.05 -10.67
C ASN A 124 -4.20 3.35 -11.84
N GLU A 125 -5.41 2.83 -11.64
CA GLU A 125 -6.23 2.24 -12.71
C GLU A 125 -6.46 3.24 -13.85
N TYR A 126 -6.81 4.49 -13.51
CA TYR A 126 -7.04 5.55 -14.50
C TYR A 126 -5.78 5.89 -15.28
N LEU A 127 -4.64 6.09 -14.61
CA LEU A 127 -3.37 6.38 -15.27
C LEU A 127 -2.91 5.26 -16.19
N LEU A 128 -3.18 4.01 -15.82
CA LEU A 128 -2.86 2.81 -16.61
C LEU A 128 -3.94 2.47 -17.65
N GLY A 129 -4.98 3.29 -17.80
CA GLY A 129 -6.03 3.13 -18.82
C GLY A 129 -7.02 1.99 -18.54
N MET A 130 -7.05 1.46 -17.32
CA MET A 130 -7.97 0.41 -16.87
C MET A 130 -9.32 0.98 -16.40
N ARG A 131 -9.33 2.27 -16.09
CA ARG A 131 -10.53 3.04 -15.75
C ARG A 131 -10.69 4.22 -16.71
N PRO A 132 -11.91 4.51 -17.22
CA PRO A 132 -12.12 5.56 -18.21
C PRO A 132 -12.09 6.99 -17.63
N THR A 133 -12.43 7.15 -16.35
CA THR A 133 -12.55 8.46 -15.69
C THR A 133 -11.69 8.50 -14.41
N PRO A 134 -11.10 9.65 -14.05
CA PRO A 134 -10.36 9.78 -12.79
C PRO A 134 -11.31 9.64 -11.58
N PRO A 135 -10.80 9.23 -10.40
CA PRO A 135 -11.59 9.27 -9.18
C PRO A 135 -11.93 10.73 -8.81
N ALA A 136 -13.07 10.93 -8.15
CA ALA A 136 -13.64 12.26 -7.90
C ALA A 136 -12.71 13.18 -7.08
N ASP A 137 -11.90 12.61 -6.21
CA ASP A 137 -10.96 13.26 -5.31
C ASP A 137 -9.50 13.18 -5.79
N TYR A 138 -9.26 12.85 -7.06
CA TYR A 138 -7.90 12.76 -7.60
C TYR A 138 -7.12 14.08 -7.43
N ALA A 139 -7.78 15.22 -7.61
CA ALA A 139 -7.14 16.53 -7.41
C ALA A 139 -6.65 16.71 -5.97
N LEU A 140 -7.40 16.21 -4.98
CA LEU A 140 -7.00 16.28 -3.57
C LEU A 140 -5.78 15.39 -3.30
N LEU A 141 -5.74 14.18 -3.87
CA LEU A 141 -4.57 13.30 -3.75
C LEU A 141 -3.27 13.96 -4.23
N LEU A 142 -3.33 14.62 -5.39
CA LEU A 142 -2.16 15.30 -5.97
C LEU A 142 -1.66 16.45 -5.09
N GLN A 143 -2.57 17.19 -4.44
CA GLN A 143 -2.18 18.24 -3.49
C GLN A 143 -1.45 17.69 -2.27
N HIS A 144 -1.83 16.51 -1.76
CA HIS A 144 -1.19 15.88 -0.60
C HIS A 144 0.24 15.41 -0.92
N HIS A 145 0.55 15.10 -2.18
CA HIS A 145 1.92 14.79 -2.62
C HIS A 145 2.84 15.99 -2.72
N HIS A 146 2.36 17.10 -3.27
CA HIS A 146 3.19 18.27 -3.51
C HIS A 146 3.64 18.96 -2.21
N GLY A 147 3.03 18.64 -1.06
CA GLY A 147 3.46 19.10 0.26
C GLY A 147 4.72 18.42 0.82
N GLN A 148 5.27 17.40 0.16
CA GLN A 148 6.50 16.70 0.58
C GLN A 148 7.71 16.99 -0.32
N SER A 149 7.57 17.85 -1.33
CA SER A 149 8.71 18.38 -2.08
C SER A 149 9.40 19.48 -1.26
N PRO A 150 10.75 19.56 -1.22
CA PRO A 150 11.42 20.66 -0.54
C PRO A 150 11.02 21.98 -1.21
N ALA A 151 10.52 22.92 -0.41
CA ALA A 151 10.11 24.23 -0.91
C ALA A 151 11.26 24.90 -1.67
N PRO A 152 11.03 25.47 -2.87
CA PRO A 152 12.04 26.29 -3.49
C PRO A 152 12.26 27.52 -2.59
N SER A 153 13.52 27.79 -2.27
CA SER A 153 13.96 28.99 -1.56
C SER A 153 13.67 30.23 -2.42
N GLY A 154 12.45 30.75 -2.32
CA GLY A 154 11.97 31.94 -3.02
C GLY A 154 11.25 32.86 -2.04
N THR A 155 11.55 34.16 -2.16
CA THR A 155 11.09 35.24 -1.27
C THR A 155 9.57 35.38 -1.19
N PRO A 156 9.02 35.77 -0.02
CA PRO A 156 7.58 35.97 0.15
C PRO A 156 7.16 37.33 -0.40
N ALA A 157 6.59 37.36 -1.60
CA ALA A 157 5.81 38.49 -2.08
C ALA A 157 4.67 38.00 -2.98
N ASP A 158 3.49 38.58 -2.74
CA ASP A 158 2.24 38.50 -3.50
C ASP A 158 1.33 37.29 -3.26
N HIS A 159 0.52 37.41 -2.20
CA HIS A 159 -0.72 36.66 -2.02
C HIS A 159 -1.81 37.17 -2.97
N ALA A 160 -1.78 36.72 -4.22
CA ALA A 160 -2.96 36.62 -5.05
C ALA A 160 -3.35 35.14 -5.14
N SER A 161 -4.54 34.82 -4.63
CA SER A 161 -5.16 33.50 -4.68
C SER A 161 -5.37 33.04 -6.14
N HIS A 162 -4.33 32.46 -6.72
CA HIS A 162 -4.45 31.65 -7.93
C HIS A 162 -5.12 30.34 -7.54
N HIS A 163 -6.43 30.24 -7.80
CA HIS A 163 -7.08 28.95 -7.99
C HIS A 163 -6.41 28.30 -9.21
N HIS A 164 -5.29 27.62 -9.00
CA HIS A 164 -4.78 26.67 -9.98
C HIS A 164 -5.83 25.56 -10.07
N HIS A 165 -6.65 25.62 -11.11
CA HIS A 165 -7.27 24.42 -11.65
C HIS A 165 -6.11 23.52 -12.06
N THR A 166 -5.68 22.64 -11.17
CA THR A 166 -4.73 21.59 -11.53
C THR A 166 -5.44 20.71 -12.55
N GLU A 167 -5.11 20.85 -13.82
CA GLU A 167 -5.59 19.93 -14.86
C GLU A 167 -5.22 18.51 -14.43
N LEU A 168 -6.21 17.63 -14.32
CA LEU A 168 -5.95 16.26 -13.90
C LEU A 168 -5.02 15.57 -14.90
N PRO A 169 -4.01 14.81 -14.44
CA PRO A 169 -3.10 14.11 -15.33
C PRO A 169 -3.86 13.16 -16.25
N ARG A 170 -3.67 13.29 -17.57
CA ARG A 170 -4.22 12.32 -18.53
C ARG A 170 -3.57 10.94 -18.37
N PRO A 171 -4.23 9.84 -18.78
CA PRO A 171 -3.64 8.51 -18.77
C PRO A 171 -2.29 8.45 -19.49
N ILE A 172 -1.45 7.51 -19.07
CA ILE A 172 -0.13 7.29 -19.65
C ILE A 172 -0.31 6.59 -21.01
N ALA A 173 0.38 7.08 -22.04
CA ALA A 173 0.47 6.37 -23.31
C ALA A 173 1.40 5.16 -23.13
N LEU A 174 0.82 4.01 -22.80
CA LEU A 174 1.58 2.80 -22.44
C LEU A 174 2.34 2.25 -23.66
N PRO A 175 3.68 2.18 -23.62
CA PRO A 175 4.48 1.67 -24.75
C PRO A 175 4.46 0.13 -24.86
N VAL A 176 4.02 -0.56 -23.81
CA VAL A 176 3.83 -2.01 -23.72
C VAL A 176 2.57 -2.30 -22.90
N PRO A 177 1.93 -3.48 -23.05
CA PRO A 177 0.81 -3.86 -22.21
C PRO A 177 1.16 -3.84 -20.71
N VAL A 178 0.29 -3.25 -19.90
CA VAL A 178 0.43 -3.21 -18.43
C VAL A 178 -0.80 -3.83 -17.78
N LYS A 179 -0.61 -4.68 -16.78
CA LYS A 179 -1.67 -5.21 -15.91
C LYS A 179 -1.43 -4.73 -14.48
N LEU A 180 -2.48 -4.30 -13.79
CA LEU A 180 -2.43 -3.92 -12.37
C LEU A 180 -2.95 -5.09 -11.54
N THR A 181 -2.23 -5.45 -10.49
CA THR A 181 -2.74 -6.38 -9.47
C THR A 181 -3.71 -5.64 -8.53
N PRO A 182 -4.61 -6.37 -7.84
CA PRO A 182 -5.19 -5.84 -6.62
C PRO A 182 -4.10 -5.38 -5.64
N ALA A 183 -4.49 -4.53 -4.70
CA ALA A 183 -3.70 -4.21 -3.53
C ALA A 183 -3.63 -5.42 -2.57
N LEU A 184 -3.10 -5.22 -1.37
CA LEU A 184 -2.98 -6.28 -0.37
C LEU A 184 -4.35 -6.79 0.12
N ASP A 185 -5.33 -5.90 0.22
CA ASP A 185 -6.72 -6.20 0.56
C ASP A 185 -6.84 -7.14 1.78
N ASP A 186 -7.52 -8.27 1.62
CA ASP A 186 -7.79 -9.26 2.64
C ASP A 186 -6.97 -10.55 2.45
N ASP A 187 -5.81 -10.44 1.77
CA ASP A 187 -4.91 -11.57 1.54
C ASP A 187 -4.50 -12.22 2.89
N PRO A 188 -4.55 -13.56 3.02
CA PRO A 188 -4.21 -14.25 4.26
C PRO A 188 -2.81 -13.95 4.80
N LEU A 189 -1.84 -13.57 3.96
CA LEU A 189 -0.51 -13.15 4.38
C LEU A 189 -0.54 -11.85 5.18
N VAL A 190 -1.48 -10.94 4.88
CA VAL A 190 -1.67 -9.71 5.66
C VAL A 190 -2.12 -10.06 7.08
N ALA A 191 -2.99 -11.06 7.25
CA ALA A 191 -3.39 -11.52 8.57
C ALA A 191 -2.20 -12.09 9.37
N ASP A 192 -1.30 -12.81 8.72
CA ASP A 192 -0.08 -13.31 9.38
C ASP A 192 0.84 -12.15 9.81
N ILE A 193 1.04 -11.15 8.94
CA ILE A 193 1.81 -9.94 9.27
C ILE A 193 1.16 -9.22 10.47
N LEU A 194 -0.15 -9.02 10.46
CA LEU A 194 -0.86 -8.34 11.56
C LEU A 194 -0.74 -9.12 12.88
N LEU A 195 -0.83 -10.46 12.83
CA LEU A 195 -0.64 -11.31 13.99
C LEU A 195 0.78 -11.21 14.56
N ASP A 196 1.79 -11.22 13.70
CA ASP A 196 3.19 -11.07 14.14
C ASP A 196 3.42 -9.70 14.78
N ARG A 197 2.82 -8.63 14.25
CA ARG A 197 2.85 -7.30 14.86
C ARG A 197 2.18 -7.26 16.22
N ALA A 198 1.01 -7.89 16.36
CA ALA A 198 0.31 -7.96 17.64
C ALA A 198 1.14 -8.74 18.68
N ARG A 199 1.70 -9.89 18.29
CA ARG A 199 2.57 -10.72 19.16
C ARG A 199 3.82 -9.98 19.60
N ALA A 200 4.42 -9.18 18.73
CA ALA A 200 5.64 -8.43 19.05
C ALA A 200 5.48 -7.42 20.19
N ILE A 201 4.26 -6.95 20.46
CA ILE A 201 3.96 -5.97 21.52
C ILE A 201 3.13 -6.54 22.67
N SER A 202 2.62 -7.77 22.52
CA SER A 202 1.82 -8.48 23.51
C SER A 202 2.68 -8.99 24.68
N ARG A 203 2.08 -9.06 25.87
CA ARG A 203 2.69 -9.72 27.04
C ARG A 203 1.93 -10.97 27.43
N GLN A 204 0.60 -10.90 27.46
CA GLN A 204 -0.29 -11.99 27.84
C GLN A 204 -1.46 -12.04 26.86
N PRO A 205 -1.29 -12.67 25.68
CA PRO A 205 -2.31 -12.65 24.63
C PRO A 205 -3.71 -13.06 25.11
N THR A 206 -3.79 -14.08 25.97
CA THR A 206 -5.06 -14.61 26.51
C THR A 206 -5.82 -13.64 27.41
N GLU A 207 -5.22 -12.53 27.82
CA GLU A 207 -5.85 -11.46 28.62
C GLU A 207 -5.95 -10.13 27.84
N GLU A 208 -5.57 -10.12 26.56
CA GLU A 208 -5.45 -8.92 25.73
C GLU A 208 -6.42 -8.98 24.55
N ALA A 209 -6.94 -7.81 24.16
CA ALA A 209 -7.70 -7.64 22.93
C ALA A 209 -6.88 -6.89 21.87
N VAL A 210 -7.06 -7.23 20.60
CA VAL A 210 -6.46 -6.52 19.45
C VAL A 210 -7.54 -5.70 18.74
N ILE A 211 -7.31 -4.40 18.57
CA ILE A 211 -8.17 -3.53 17.77
C ILE A 211 -7.44 -3.11 16.51
N MET A 212 -8.01 -3.40 15.35
CA MET A 212 -7.50 -2.99 14.05
C MET A 212 -8.11 -1.64 13.64
N VAL A 213 -7.29 -0.60 13.56
CA VAL A 213 -7.76 0.75 13.20
C VAL A 213 -7.16 1.18 11.87
N ALA A 214 -7.96 1.72 10.95
CA ALA A 214 -7.47 2.24 9.67
C ALA A 214 -8.09 3.61 9.36
N HIS A 215 -7.40 4.42 8.56
CA HIS A 215 -7.87 5.77 8.21
C HIS A 215 -9.22 5.77 7.48
N GLY A 216 -9.46 4.74 6.67
CA GLY A 216 -10.64 4.64 5.81
C GLY A 216 -10.47 5.44 4.51
N PRO A 217 -11.22 5.07 3.45
CA PRO A 217 -11.33 5.87 2.23
C PRO A 217 -12.27 7.07 2.46
N VAL A 218 -12.35 7.96 1.48
CA VAL A 218 -13.20 9.16 1.55
C VAL A 218 -14.69 8.82 1.42
N SER A 219 -15.05 7.81 0.62
CA SER A 219 -16.44 7.46 0.34
C SER A 219 -16.97 6.40 1.32
N ASP A 220 -18.25 6.52 1.69
CA ASP A 220 -18.92 5.52 2.54
C ASP A 220 -18.98 4.15 1.87
N GLU A 221 -19.18 4.10 0.54
CA GLU A 221 -19.23 2.85 -0.23
C GLU A 221 -17.88 2.10 -0.20
N ASP A 222 -16.77 2.80 -0.42
CA ASP A 222 -15.44 2.19 -0.32
C ASP A 222 -15.13 1.82 1.14
N ASN A 223 -15.65 2.58 2.11
CA ASN A 223 -15.46 2.29 3.52
C ASN A 223 -16.15 0.99 3.94
N GLU A 224 -17.34 0.70 3.41
CA GLU A 224 -18.01 -0.60 3.62
C GLU A 224 -17.18 -1.77 3.08
N LYS A 225 -16.54 -1.58 1.91
CA LYS A 225 -15.65 -2.57 1.31
C LYS A 225 -14.36 -2.74 2.12
N TRP A 226 -13.77 -1.66 2.62
CA TRP A 226 -12.65 -1.69 3.57
C TRP A 226 -12.99 -2.46 4.83
N LEU A 227 -14.11 -2.14 5.48
CA LEU A 227 -14.55 -2.80 6.69
C LEU A 227 -14.83 -4.29 6.43
N THR A 228 -15.28 -4.66 5.23
CA THR A 228 -15.43 -6.07 4.84
C THR A 228 -14.08 -6.77 4.80
N ASN A 229 -13.07 -6.20 4.13
CA ASN A 229 -11.71 -6.75 4.10
C ASN A 229 -11.12 -6.86 5.51
N MET A 230 -11.21 -5.78 6.30
CA MET A 230 -10.68 -5.74 7.67
C MET A 230 -11.35 -6.77 8.58
N ARG A 231 -12.68 -6.95 8.51
CA ARG A 231 -13.37 -7.98 9.29
C ARG A 231 -12.93 -9.39 8.92
N ARG A 232 -12.63 -9.65 7.65
CA ARG A 232 -12.08 -10.94 7.22
C ARG A 232 -10.67 -11.14 7.78
N LEU A 233 -9.82 -10.12 7.72
CA LEU A 233 -8.49 -10.16 8.33
C LEU A 233 -8.57 -10.40 9.84
N ALA A 234 -9.41 -9.66 10.56
CA ALA A 234 -9.66 -9.87 11.99
C ALA A 234 -10.09 -11.31 12.30
N SER A 235 -10.99 -11.87 11.48
CA SER A 235 -11.43 -13.26 11.62
C SER A 235 -10.28 -14.25 11.42
N LEU A 236 -9.40 -14.02 10.45
CA LEU A 236 -8.22 -14.85 10.21
C LEU A 236 -7.20 -14.76 11.36
N VAL A 237 -6.96 -13.56 11.88
CA VAL A 237 -6.08 -13.37 13.04
C VAL A 237 -6.67 -14.06 14.28
N GLN A 238 -7.98 -13.96 14.49
CA GLN A 238 -8.65 -14.61 15.63
C GLN A 238 -8.49 -16.13 15.57
N GLN A 239 -8.62 -16.73 14.39
CA GLN A 239 -8.44 -18.17 14.18
C GLN A 239 -6.99 -18.65 14.43
N LYS A 240 -6.01 -17.77 14.23
CA LYS A 240 -4.57 -18.10 14.31
C LYS A 240 -3.93 -17.69 15.65
N SER A 241 -4.69 -17.12 16.58
CA SER A 241 -4.14 -16.49 17.79
C SER A 241 -4.77 -16.98 19.08
N ALA A 242 -4.08 -16.69 20.18
CA ALA A 242 -4.58 -16.88 21.54
C ALA A 242 -5.11 -15.57 22.15
N PHE A 243 -5.26 -14.50 21.34
CA PHE A 243 -5.81 -13.24 21.82
C PHE A 243 -7.25 -13.44 22.29
N ASN A 244 -7.61 -12.78 23.40
CA ASN A 244 -8.94 -12.92 23.99
C ASN A 244 -10.04 -12.40 23.05
N ASP A 245 -9.77 -11.33 22.30
CA ASP A 245 -10.69 -10.75 21.33
C ASP A 245 -9.94 -10.01 20.21
N ILE A 246 -10.56 -9.93 19.03
CA ILE A 246 -10.05 -9.14 17.89
C ILE A 246 -11.22 -8.42 17.24
N ASP A 247 -11.13 -7.08 17.14
CA ASP A 247 -12.17 -6.23 16.58
C ASP A 247 -11.63 -5.18 15.60
N VAL A 248 -12.52 -4.57 14.82
CA VAL A 248 -12.24 -3.55 13.78
C VAL A 248 -13.03 -2.27 14.06
#